data_AF-A0A645IJA9-F1
#
_entry.id   AF-A0A645IJA9-F1
#
_cell.length_a   1.000
_cell.length_b   1.000
_cell.length_c   1.000
_cell.angle_alpha   90.00
_cell.angle_beta   90.00
_cell.angle_gamma   90.00
#
_symmetry.space_group_name_H-M   'P 1'
#
loop_
_entity.id
_entity.type
_entity.pdbx_description
1 polymer ?
#
loop_
_entity_poly.entity_id
_entity_poly.type
_entity_poly.pdbx_seq_one_letter_code
_entity_poly.pdbx_strand_id
1 'polypeptide(L)'
;MNGAGLAMATMDTIKLFGGEPANFLDVGGGATPEKVTEAFKIMLKNPKVKGILVNIFGGIMKCDTIATGVITACKAVNLNVPLVVRMKGTNEELGKKMLAESGLPIIAADTMAEAATKIVAEVK
;
A
#
# COMPACT_ATOMS: atom_id res chain seq x y z
N MET A 1 1.73 -3.76 5.18
CA MET A 1 0.86 -4.93 4.90
C MET A 1 0.11 -5.30 6.16
N ASN A 2 -0.96 -6.10 6.11
CA ASN A 2 -1.73 -6.53 7.30
C ASN A 2 -1.52 -8.01 7.63
N GLY A 3 -0.30 -8.37 8.02
CA GLY A 3 0.11 -9.71 8.41
C GLY A 3 1.56 -9.97 8.07
N ALA A 4 2.33 -10.48 9.03
CA ALA A 4 3.77 -10.69 8.89
C ALA A 4 4.16 -11.60 7.71
N GLY A 5 3.43 -12.72 7.49
CA GLY A 5 3.69 -13.61 6.36
C GLY A 5 3.46 -12.94 5.01
N LEU A 6 2.39 -12.15 4.88
CA LEU A 6 2.10 -11.38 3.68
C LEU A 6 3.14 -10.26 3.46
N ALA A 7 3.60 -9.63 4.54
CA ALA A 7 4.66 -8.63 4.48
C ALA A 7 5.96 -9.22 3.95
N MET A 8 6.41 -10.37 4.46
CA MET A 8 7.59 -11.07 3.97
C MET A 8 7.44 -11.47 2.49
N ALA A 9 6.34 -12.12 2.14
CA ALA A 9 6.08 -12.52 0.74
C ALA A 9 6.07 -11.31 -0.22
N THR A 10 5.59 -10.16 0.24
CA THR A 10 5.59 -8.94 -0.58
C THR A 10 7.00 -8.40 -0.80
N MET A 11 7.86 -8.42 0.22
CA MET A 11 9.27 -8.04 0.07
C MET A 11 9.99 -8.96 -0.91
N ASP A 12 9.79 -10.28 -0.77
CA ASP A 12 10.37 -11.28 -1.68
C ASP A 12 9.90 -11.07 -3.11
N THR A 13 8.63 -10.72 -3.30
CA THR A 13 8.08 -10.46 -4.64
C THR A 13 8.63 -9.17 -5.23
N ILE A 14 8.78 -8.09 -4.46
CA ILE A 14 9.46 -6.88 -4.95
C ILE A 14 10.89 -7.23 -5.42
N LYS A 15 11.61 -8.04 -4.64
CA LYS A 15 12.96 -8.48 -4.98
C LYS A 15 12.99 -9.36 -6.24
N LEU A 16 12.06 -10.30 -6.35
CA LEU A 16 11.91 -11.18 -7.52
C LEU A 16 11.68 -10.40 -8.82
N PHE A 17 10.96 -9.28 -8.75
CA PHE A 17 10.68 -8.41 -9.90
C PHE A 17 11.75 -7.31 -10.10
N GLY A 18 12.88 -7.40 -9.41
CA GLY A 18 14.04 -6.53 -9.62
C GLY A 18 14.03 -5.21 -8.84
N GLY A 19 13.14 -5.06 -7.86
CA GLY A 19 13.15 -3.95 -6.90
C GLY A 19 13.96 -4.26 -5.64
N GLU A 20 14.17 -3.23 -4.81
CA GLU A 20 14.75 -3.39 -3.47
C GLU A 20 13.72 -2.96 -2.41
N PRO A 21 13.22 -3.87 -1.56
CA PRO A 21 12.32 -3.48 -0.48
C PRO A 21 13.06 -2.60 0.54
N ALA A 22 12.54 -1.39 0.79
CA ALA A 22 13.17 -0.43 1.69
C ALA A 22 12.95 -0.77 3.18
N ASN A 23 11.88 -1.49 3.51
CA ASN A 23 11.51 -1.83 4.88
C ASN A 23 10.50 -2.99 4.93
N PHE A 24 10.43 -3.59 6.11
CA PHE A 24 9.31 -4.42 6.54
C PHE A 24 8.34 -3.58 7.38
N LEU A 25 7.04 -3.63 7.09
CA LEU A 25 6.02 -2.98 7.93
C LEU A 25 4.70 -3.76 7.92
N ASP A 26 4.35 -4.26 9.09
CA ASP A 26 3.05 -4.87 9.37
C ASP A 26 2.20 -3.92 10.23
N VAL A 27 1.01 -3.56 9.74
CA VAL A 27 0.04 -2.74 10.49
C VAL A 27 -0.93 -3.60 11.32
N GLY A 28 -0.81 -4.92 11.26
CA GLY A 28 -1.66 -5.89 11.95
C GLY A 28 -3.09 -5.97 11.39
N GLY A 29 -3.94 -6.75 12.06
CA GLY A 29 -5.33 -6.99 11.63
C GLY A 29 -6.28 -5.79 11.76
N GLY A 30 -5.85 -4.70 12.42
CA GLY A 30 -6.64 -3.48 12.63
C GLY A 30 -5.89 -2.25 12.14
N ALA A 31 -5.96 -1.99 10.83
CA ALA A 31 -5.35 -0.84 10.17
C ALA A 31 -6.32 0.36 10.18
N THR A 32 -6.41 1.04 11.32
CA THR A 32 -7.18 2.29 11.43
C THR A 32 -6.51 3.41 10.62
N PRO A 33 -7.25 4.45 10.19
CA PRO A 33 -6.67 5.59 9.47
C PRO A 33 -5.46 6.22 10.16
N GLU A 34 -5.47 6.31 11.49
CA GLU A 34 -4.38 6.88 12.30
C GLU A 34 -3.13 6.01 12.19
N LYS A 35 -3.27 4.68 12.31
CA LYS A 35 -2.16 3.75 12.17
C LYS A 35 -1.57 3.77 10.77
N VAL A 36 -2.40 3.85 9.74
CA VAL A 36 -1.95 3.97 8.35
C VAL A 36 -1.20 5.30 8.15
N THR A 37 -1.68 6.38 8.73
CA THR A 37 -1.03 7.70 8.66
C THR A 37 0.33 7.68 9.35
N GLU A 38 0.44 7.14 10.56
CA GLU A 38 1.72 7.02 11.26
C GLU A 38 2.70 6.09 10.53
N ALA A 39 2.21 4.99 9.96
CA ALA A 39 2.99 4.12 9.08
C ALA A 39 3.63 4.90 7.92
N PHE A 40 2.85 5.73 7.22
CA PHE A 40 3.36 6.56 6.13
C PHE A 40 4.39 7.56 6.62
N LYS A 41 4.14 8.26 7.73
CA LYS A 41 5.11 9.19 8.33
C LYS A 41 6.43 8.50 8.67
N ILE A 42 6.39 7.30 9.26
CA ILE A 42 7.60 6.54 9.61
C ILE A 42 8.37 6.14 8.35
N MET A 43 7.68 5.62 7.33
CA MET A 43 8.31 5.22 6.07
C MET A 43 8.96 6.42 5.35
N LEU A 44 8.26 7.55 5.26
CA LEU A 44 8.72 8.74 4.55
C LEU A 44 9.85 9.49 5.26
N LYS A 45 10.15 9.19 6.53
CA LYS A 45 11.38 9.68 7.20
C LYS A 45 12.64 9.10 6.58
N ASN A 46 12.56 7.95 5.91
CA ASN A 46 13.70 7.35 5.23
C ASN A 46 13.83 7.92 3.81
N PRO A 47 14.86 8.72 3.51
CA PRO A 47 15.04 9.33 2.19
C PRO A 47 15.33 8.31 1.08
N LYS A 48 15.60 7.04 1.41
CA LYS A 48 15.78 5.95 0.42
C LYS A 48 14.44 5.44 -0.13
N VAL A 49 13.30 5.79 0.47
CA VAL A 49 11.98 5.37 0.00
C VAL A 49 11.62 6.16 -1.25
N LYS A 50 11.64 5.48 -2.40
CA LYS A 50 11.28 6.06 -3.70
C LYS A 50 9.83 5.79 -4.12
N GLY A 51 9.16 4.84 -3.47
CA GLY A 51 7.79 4.44 -3.76
C GLY A 51 7.23 3.58 -2.64
N ILE A 52 5.90 3.50 -2.57
CA ILE A 52 5.18 2.73 -1.55
C ILE A 52 4.28 1.71 -2.24
N LEU A 53 4.38 0.45 -1.82
CA LEU A 53 3.43 -0.60 -2.15
C LEU A 53 2.58 -0.94 -0.91
N VAL A 54 1.27 -0.70 -1.01
CA VAL A 54 0.29 -1.15 -0.01
C VAL A 54 -0.36 -2.42 -0.52
N ASN A 55 -0.02 -3.56 0.07
CA ASN A 55 -0.63 -4.86 -0.21
C ASN A 55 -1.48 -5.30 1.00
N ILE A 56 -2.80 -5.32 0.82
CA ILE A 56 -3.76 -5.58 1.88
C ILE A 56 -4.76 -6.66 1.48
N PHE A 57 -4.99 -7.59 2.41
CA PHE A 57 -6.01 -8.61 2.30
C PHE A 57 -7.09 -8.36 3.37
N GLY A 58 -8.24 -7.84 2.96
CA GLY A 58 -9.43 -7.63 3.76
C GLY A 58 -10.03 -8.94 4.25
N GLY A 59 -9.50 -9.43 5.37
CA GLY A 59 -10.10 -10.51 6.17
C GLY A 59 -11.24 -9.95 7.01
N ILE A 60 -10.93 -9.57 8.26
CA ILE A 60 -11.92 -8.98 9.19
C ILE A 60 -12.30 -7.55 8.80
N MET A 61 -11.37 -6.79 8.19
CA MET A 61 -11.62 -5.42 7.75
C MET A 61 -12.06 -5.34 6.30
N LYS A 62 -12.93 -4.37 5.99
CA LYS A 62 -13.43 -4.10 4.64
C LYS A 62 -12.48 -3.18 3.87
N CYS A 63 -12.36 -3.40 2.57
CA CYS A 63 -11.43 -2.65 1.72
C CYS A 63 -11.78 -1.16 1.62
N ASP A 64 -13.06 -0.78 1.70
CA ASP A 64 -13.51 0.63 1.72
C ASP A 64 -13.01 1.40 2.95
N THR A 65 -13.03 0.75 4.13
CA THR A 65 -12.49 1.34 5.37
C THR A 65 -10.99 1.58 5.25
N ILE A 66 -10.28 0.60 4.69
CA ILE A 66 -8.84 0.69 4.45
C ILE A 66 -8.52 1.76 3.40
N ALA A 67 -9.28 1.81 2.31
CA ALA A 67 -9.12 2.81 1.24
C ALA A 67 -9.26 4.23 1.81
N THR A 68 -10.25 4.44 2.67
CA THR A 68 -10.42 5.70 3.43
C THR A 68 -9.15 6.04 4.23
N GLY A 69 -8.59 5.06 4.95
CA GLY A 69 -7.36 5.23 5.71
C GLY A 69 -6.16 5.61 4.83
N VAL A 70 -5.99 4.94 3.69
CA VAL A 70 -4.92 5.24 2.73
C VAL A 70 -5.07 6.65 2.15
N ILE A 71 -6.26 7.02 1.69
CA ILE A 71 -6.54 8.35 1.11
C ILE A 71 -6.27 9.44 2.16
N THR A 72 -6.74 9.24 3.39
CA THR A 72 -6.54 10.17 4.51
C THR A 72 -5.05 10.33 4.81
N ALA A 73 -4.32 9.22 4.90
CA ALA A 73 -2.89 9.23 5.14
C ALA A 73 -2.12 9.97 4.04
N CYS A 74 -2.42 9.68 2.77
CA CYS A 74 -1.76 10.33 1.63
C CYS A 74 -1.94 11.85 1.63
N LYS A 75 -3.16 12.33 1.93
CA LYS A 75 -3.45 13.76 2.06
C LYS A 75 -2.74 14.38 3.26
N ALA A 76 -2.73 13.69 4.40
CA ALA A 76 -2.12 14.19 5.63
C ALA A 76 -0.59 14.31 5.54
N VAL A 77 0.08 13.41 4.81
CA VAL A 77 1.54 13.44 4.65
C VAL A 77 2.01 14.17 3.39
N ASN A 78 1.07 14.69 2.57
CA ASN A 78 1.33 15.28 1.26
C ASN A 78 2.27 14.39 0.41
N LEU A 79 1.80 13.17 0.13
CA LEU A 79 2.62 12.12 -0.47
C LEU A 79 3.19 12.52 -1.84
N ASN A 80 4.52 12.51 -1.96
CA ASN A 80 5.25 12.90 -3.17
C ASN A 80 5.95 11.74 -3.88
N VAL A 81 5.77 10.51 -3.40
CA VAL A 81 6.31 9.29 -4.03
C VAL A 81 5.18 8.45 -4.62
N PRO A 82 5.41 7.70 -5.71
CA PRO A 82 4.41 6.81 -6.29
C PRO A 82 3.84 5.83 -5.28
N LEU A 83 2.53 5.63 -5.36
CA LEU A 83 1.79 4.71 -4.50
C LEU A 83 1.07 3.67 -5.34
N VAL A 84 1.46 2.41 -5.17
CA VAL A 84 0.73 1.26 -5.71
C VAL A 84 -0.07 0.62 -4.59
N VAL A 85 -1.35 0.34 -4.85
CA VAL A 85 -2.24 -0.31 -3.87
C VAL A 85 -2.85 -1.55 -4.49
N ARG A 86 -2.67 -2.68 -3.80
CA ARG A 86 -3.33 -3.94 -4.09
C ARG A 86 -4.23 -4.31 -2.92
N MET A 87 -5.53 -4.39 -3.19
CA MET A 87 -6.55 -4.75 -2.19
C MET A 87 -7.26 -6.02 -2.64
N LYS A 88 -7.46 -6.96 -1.72
CA LYS A 88 -8.30 -8.15 -1.92
C LYS A 88 -9.24 -8.33 -0.75
N GLY A 89 -10.49 -8.76 -0.97
CA GLY A 89 -11.42 -9.15 0.10
C GLY A 89 -12.76 -8.42 0.05
N THR A 90 -13.42 -8.29 1.21
CA THR A 90 -14.75 -7.67 1.30
C THR A 90 -14.71 -6.22 0.82
N ASN A 91 -15.66 -5.83 -0.04
CA ASN A 91 -15.76 -4.50 -0.65
C ASN A 91 -14.54 -4.09 -1.51
N GLU A 92 -13.81 -5.05 -2.09
CA GLU A 92 -12.65 -4.79 -2.96
C GLU A 92 -12.96 -3.76 -4.06
N GLU A 93 -14.03 -3.97 -4.82
CA GLU A 93 -14.42 -3.08 -5.92
C GLU A 93 -14.73 -1.66 -5.44
N LEU A 94 -15.42 -1.53 -4.30
CA LEU A 94 -15.71 -0.24 -3.70
C LEU A 94 -14.43 0.45 -3.24
N GLY A 95 -13.51 -0.26 -2.58
CA GLY A 95 -12.23 0.28 -2.15
C GLY A 95 -11.38 0.77 -3.31
N LYS A 96 -11.29 -0.02 -4.39
CA LYS A 96 -10.59 0.39 -5.63
C LYS A 96 -11.22 1.63 -6.26
N LYS A 97 -12.54 1.69 -6.35
CA LYS A 97 -13.27 2.86 -6.84
C LYS A 97 -12.94 4.11 -6.03
N MET A 98 -12.96 4.01 -4.70
CA MET A 98 -12.60 5.12 -3.81
C MET A 98 -11.16 5.61 -4.03
N LEU A 99 -10.21 4.70 -4.24
CA LEU A 99 -8.82 5.08 -4.53
C LEU A 99 -8.71 5.81 -5.87
N ALA A 100 -9.38 5.31 -6.91
CA ALA A 100 -9.39 5.94 -8.23
C ALA A 100 -10.05 7.33 -8.24
N GLU A 101 -11.13 7.51 -7.49
CA GLU A 101 -11.87 8.79 -7.40
C GLU A 101 -11.22 9.79 -6.42
N SER A 102 -10.17 9.39 -5.70
CA SER A 102 -9.56 10.22 -4.65
C SER A 102 -8.81 11.46 -5.15
N GLY A 103 -8.53 11.53 -6.46
CA GLY A 103 -7.70 12.57 -7.08
C GLY A 103 -6.22 12.48 -6.73
N LEU A 104 -5.79 11.40 -6.06
CA LEU A 104 -4.41 11.14 -5.71
C LEU A 104 -3.75 10.25 -6.78
N PRO A 105 -2.42 10.33 -6.98
CA PRO A 105 -1.68 9.50 -7.93
C PRO A 105 -1.52 8.07 -7.39
N ILE A 106 -2.64 7.36 -7.22
CA ILE A 106 -2.69 5.99 -6.69
C ILE A 106 -2.90 5.03 -7.84
N ILE A 107 -1.99 4.08 -7.98
CA ILE A 107 -2.04 3.04 -8.99
C ILE A 107 -2.63 1.78 -8.35
N ALA A 108 -3.84 1.41 -8.76
CA ALA A 108 -4.43 0.14 -8.34
C ALA A 108 -3.76 -1.05 -9.04
N ALA A 109 -3.65 -2.18 -8.34
CA ALA A 109 -3.19 -3.45 -8.89
C ALA A 109 -4.07 -4.61 -8.40
N ASP A 110 -4.31 -5.60 -9.26
CA ASP A 110 -5.18 -6.74 -8.96
C ASP A 110 -4.39 -7.92 -8.39
N THR A 111 -3.18 -8.16 -8.93
CA THR A 111 -2.33 -9.28 -8.50
C THR A 111 -1.06 -8.81 -7.80
N MET A 112 -0.43 -9.69 -7.03
CA MET A 112 0.83 -9.37 -6.35
C MET A 112 1.97 -9.14 -7.35
N ALA A 113 2.01 -9.93 -8.43
CA ALA A 113 2.96 -9.78 -9.53
C ALA A 113 2.80 -8.44 -10.25
N GLU A 114 1.55 -8.06 -10.56
CA GLU A 114 1.24 -6.77 -11.16
C GLU A 114 1.61 -5.61 -10.24
N ALA A 115 1.29 -5.71 -8.95
CA ALA A 115 1.62 -4.68 -7.97
C ALA A 115 3.14 -4.49 -7.84
N ALA A 116 3.90 -5.58 -7.81
CA ALA A 116 5.36 -5.55 -7.80
C ALA A 116 5.93 -4.97 -9.10
N THR A 117 5.42 -5.39 -10.26
CA THR A 117 5.85 -4.86 -11.55
C THR A 117 5.62 -3.35 -11.66
N LYS A 118 4.43 -2.88 -11.27
CA LYS A 118 4.06 -1.47 -11.28
C LYS A 118 4.96 -0.66 -10.36
N ILE A 119 5.13 -1.06 -9.09
CA ILE A 119 5.93 -0.27 -8.15
C ILE A 119 7.40 -0.22 -8.59
N VAL A 120 7.95 -1.31 -9.14
CA VAL A 120 9.32 -1.34 -9.65
C VAL A 120 9.48 -0.43 -10.88
N ALA A 121 8.46 -0.32 -11.74
CA ALA A 121 8.49 0.57 -12.88
C ALA A 121 8.47 2.05 -12.47
N GLU A 122 7.70 2.40 -11.43
CA GLU A 122 7.54 3.78 -10.95
C GLU A 122 8.76 4.35 -10.20
N VAL A 123 9.64 3.48 -9.69
CA VAL A 123 10.82 3.89 -8.90
C VAL A 123 12.14 3.86 -9.68
N LYS A 124 12.08 3.58 -10.99
CA LYS A 124 13.23 3.56 -11.90
C LYS A 124 13.66 4.95 -12.32
#